data_AF-A0A2D7MDP6-F1
#
_entry.id   AF-A0A2D7MDP6-F1
#
_cell.length_a   1.000
_cell.length_b   1.000
_cell.length_c   1.000
_cell.angle_alpha   90.00
_cell.angle_beta   90.00
_cell.angle_gamma   90.00
#
_symmetry.space_group_name_H-M   'P 1'
#
loop_
_entity.id
_entity.type
_entity.pdbx_description
1 polymer ?
#
loop_
_entity_poly.entity_id
_entity_poly.type
_entity_poly.pdbx_seq_one_letter_code
_entity_poly.pdbx_strand_id
1 'polypeptide(L)'
;SGLFSTAMGLISTASGDWSTAMGRSTTASGTYSTAMGYYSTASDYASVIIGQYNSSGSSATSADSFSTSAPAFVIGNGEDDTNLSDAFKVMFNGDATVSNDLTVNGDVTVSSDARLKANIVSLGATLSKLLNIDGKSYTVKKNGAQKIGVLAQDIQEVFPELVSEDKEGMLSVNYQGLIPVLINALKEQEQKFRLQEERYQAQEQKFQAQEGRLQALERILSKE
;
A
#
# COMPACT_ATOMS: atom_id res chain seq x y z
N SER A 1 -28.50 -24.88 18.35
CA SER A 1 -27.07 -25.18 18.57
C SER A 1 -26.61 -26.09 17.46
N GLY A 2 -25.38 -25.94 16.97
CA GLY A 2 -24.77 -26.85 16.00
C GLY A 2 -24.29 -28.16 16.66
N LEU A 3 -24.00 -29.19 15.87
CA LEU A 3 -23.41 -30.43 16.36
C LEU A 3 -22.02 -30.17 16.94
N PHE A 4 -21.72 -30.73 18.12
CA PHE A 4 -20.44 -30.52 18.83
C PHE A 4 -20.06 -29.05 19.06
N SER A 5 -21.05 -28.14 19.09
CA SER A 5 -20.83 -26.72 19.33
C SER A 5 -20.73 -26.41 20.83
N THR A 6 -20.07 -25.31 21.16
CA THR A 6 -19.95 -24.79 22.53
C THR A 6 -20.35 -23.32 22.58
N ALA A 7 -21.33 -22.98 23.42
CA ALA A 7 -21.72 -21.60 23.69
C ALA A 7 -21.53 -21.29 25.19
N MET A 8 -20.75 -20.26 25.51
CA MET A 8 -20.47 -19.85 26.88
C MET A 8 -20.62 -18.32 27.06
N GLY A 9 -21.25 -17.93 28.17
CA GLY A 9 -21.52 -16.54 28.53
C GLY A 9 -22.97 -16.10 28.28
N LEU A 10 -23.20 -14.80 28.12
CA LEU A 10 -24.54 -14.21 28.09
C LEU A 10 -25.04 -14.02 26.65
N ILE A 11 -26.14 -14.67 26.26
CA ILE A 11 -26.77 -14.52 24.92
C ILE A 11 -25.82 -14.93 23.78
N SER A 12 -24.85 -15.82 24.07
CA SER A 12 -23.95 -16.36 23.05
C SER A 12 -24.62 -17.51 22.30
N THR A 13 -24.49 -17.54 20.97
CA THR A 13 -25.08 -18.56 20.11
C THR A 13 -24.00 -19.25 19.29
N ALA A 14 -23.83 -20.56 19.46
CA ALA A 14 -23.01 -21.40 18.60
C ALA A 14 -23.94 -22.30 17.76
N SER A 15 -24.21 -21.90 16.52
CA SER A 15 -25.15 -22.58 15.62
C SER A 15 -24.46 -23.36 14.49
N GLY A 16 -23.21 -23.05 14.15
CA GLY A 16 -22.43 -23.85 13.21
C GLY A 16 -21.96 -25.17 13.84
N ASP A 17 -21.78 -26.22 13.04
CA ASP A 17 -21.22 -27.48 13.54
C ASP A 17 -19.75 -27.27 13.96
N TRP A 18 -19.34 -27.87 15.08
CA TRP A 18 -18.03 -27.68 15.73
C TRP A 18 -17.68 -26.22 16.06
N SER A 19 -18.65 -25.32 16.10
CA SER A 19 -18.42 -23.90 16.38
C SER A 19 -18.25 -23.60 17.87
N THR A 20 -17.59 -22.49 18.19
CA THR A 20 -17.43 -21.99 19.56
C THR A 20 -17.83 -20.52 19.67
N ALA A 21 -18.78 -20.19 20.54
CA ALA A 21 -19.17 -18.82 20.88
C ALA A 21 -18.91 -18.53 22.36
N MET A 22 -18.11 -17.50 22.67
CA MET A 22 -17.73 -17.15 24.05
C MET A 22 -17.84 -15.64 24.32
N GLY A 23 -18.46 -15.25 25.45
CA GLY A 23 -18.53 -13.85 25.87
C GLY A 23 -19.97 -13.34 26.03
N ARG A 24 -20.27 -12.14 25.54
CA ARG A 24 -21.63 -11.58 25.60
C ARG A 24 -22.13 -11.21 24.20
N SER A 25 -23.30 -11.73 23.85
CA SER A 25 -23.96 -11.54 22.56
C SER A 25 -23.10 -11.97 21.36
N THR A 26 -22.29 -13.02 21.51
CA THR A 26 -21.45 -13.51 20.40
C THR A 26 -22.17 -14.58 19.58
N THR A 27 -21.94 -14.62 18.27
CA THR A 27 -22.56 -15.60 17.37
C THR A 27 -21.52 -16.30 16.52
N ALA A 28 -21.41 -17.63 16.65
CA ALA A 28 -20.58 -18.47 15.79
C ALA A 28 -21.51 -19.36 14.93
N SER A 29 -21.72 -18.97 13.69
CA SER A 29 -22.68 -19.61 12.78
C SER A 29 -22.04 -20.40 11.63
N GLY A 30 -20.79 -20.11 11.29
CA GLY A 30 -20.02 -20.92 10.34
C GLY A 30 -19.59 -22.27 10.92
N THR A 31 -19.48 -23.28 10.07
CA THR A 31 -18.94 -24.59 10.44
C THR A 31 -17.46 -24.44 10.84
N TYR A 32 -17.06 -24.99 11.99
CA TYR A 32 -15.77 -24.78 12.67
C TYR A 32 -15.46 -23.34 13.11
N SER A 33 -16.41 -22.40 13.07
CA SER A 33 -16.11 -21.00 13.40
C SER A 33 -15.95 -20.75 14.90
N THR A 34 -15.21 -19.70 15.26
CA THR A 34 -15.04 -19.25 16.64
C THR A 34 -15.34 -17.76 16.77
N ALA A 35 -16.27 -17.38 17.64
CA ALA A 35 -16.57 -16.00 17.99
C ALA A 35 -16.32 -15.74 19.49
N MET A 36 -15.49 -14.75 19.82
CA MET A 36 -15.16 -14.37 21.19
C MET A 36 -15.32 -12.86 21.44
N GLY A 37 -15.74 -12.48 22.64
CA GLY A 37 -15.76 -11.08 23.09
C GLY A 37 -17.17 -10.51 23.30
N TYR A 38 -17.44 -9.33 22.74
CA TYR A 38 -18.66 -8.56 22.97
C TYR A 38 -19.33 -8.20 21.64
N TYR A 39 -20.50 -8.76 21.34
CA TYR A 39 -21.19 -8.54 20.05
C TYR A 39 -20.35 -8.90 18.82
N SER A 40 -19.56 -9.97 18.93
CA SER A 40 -18.75 -10.51 17.81
C SER A 40 -19.51 -11.61 17.06
N THR A 41 -19.48 -11.59 15.73
CA THR A 41 -20.18 -12.58 14.88
C THR A 41 -19.23 -13.22 13.87
N ALA A 42 -19.02 -14.54 13.95
CA ALA A 42 -18.21 -15.37 13.06
C ALA A 42 -19.07 -16.31 12.20
N SER A 43 -19.36 -15.88 10.97
CA SER A 43 -20.30 -16.57 10.07
C SER A 43 -19.64 -17.45 9.01
N ASP A 44 -18.34 -17.28 8.78
CA ASP A 44 -17.62 -17.99 7.73
C ASP A 44 -16.99 -19.31 8.23
N TYR A 45 -16.89 -20.27 7.33
CA TYR A 45 -16.25 -21.57 7.55
C TYR A 45 -14.85 -21.41 8.15
N ALA A 46 -14.62 -22.06 9.30
CA ALA A 46 -13.35 -22.06 10.05
C ALA A 46 -12.80 -20.67 10.42
N SER A 47 -13.63 -19.61 10.38
CA SER A 47 -13.23 -18.25 10.74
C SER A 47 -13.07 -18.08 12.25
N VAL A 48 -12.15 -17.20 12.68
CA VAL A 48 -11.95 -16.83 14.08
C VAL A 48 -12.13 -15.33 14.24
N ILE A 49 -13.06 -14.91 15.09
CA ILE A 49 -13.38 -13.50 15.31
C ILE A 49 -13.36 -13.18 16.79
N ILE A 50 -12.63 -12.13 17.16
CA ILE A 50 -12.47 -11.68 18.54
C ILE A 50 -12.69 -10.17 18.65
N GLY A 51 -12.75 -9.64 19.88
CA GLY A 51 -12.90 -8.21 20.13
C GLY A 51 -14.35 -7.80 20.31
N GLN A 52 -14.77 -6.72 19.65
CA GLN A 52 -16.16 -6.26 19.70
C GLN A 52 -16.66 -5.67 18.37
N TYR A 53 -17.95 -5.86 18.08
CA TYR A 53 -18.65 -5.21 16.96
C TYR A 53 -17.86 -5.26 15.63
N ASN A 54 -17.46 -6.46 15.22
CA ASN A 54 -16.74 -6.66 13.96
C ASN A 54 -17.64 -6.37 12.74
N SER A 55 -17.04 -5.82 11.69
CA SER A 55 -17.70 -5.58 10.41
C SER A 55 -17.57 -6.81 9.51
N SER A 56 -16.35 -7.29 9.29
CA SER A 56 -16.09 -8.46 8.44
C SER A 56 -16.44 -9.77 9.14
N GLY A 57 -17.00 -10.74 8.41
CA GLY A 57 -17.39 -12.06 8.94
C GLY A 57 -18.72 -12.08 9.70
N SER A 58 -19.35 -10.92 9.88
CA SER A 58 -20.71 -10.78 10.43
C SER A 58 -21.80 -11.31 9.50
N SER A 59 -21.46 -11.60 8.24
CA SER A 59 -22.29 -12.32 7.28
C SER A 59 -21.41 -13.28 6.50
N ALA A 60 -21.90 -14.50 6.29
CA ALA A 60 -21.13 -15.54 5.65
C ALA A 60 -20.89 -15.23 4.17
N THR A 61 -19.62 -15.22 3.77
CA THR A 61 -19.22 -15.44 2.38
C THR A 61 -19.40 -16.92 2.02
N SER A 62 -19.04 -17.83 2.94
CA SER A 62 -19.28 -19.27 2.86
C SER A 62 -19.28 -19.87 4.25
N ALA A 63 -20.45 -20.29 4.75
CA ALA A 63 -20.59 -20.82 6.11
C ALA A 63 -20.08 -22.27 6.26
N ASP A 64 -20.23 -23.09 5.21
CA ASP A 64 -20.06 -24.55 5.30
C ASP A 64 -18.89 -25.10 4.47
N SER A 65 -18.17 -24.23 3.75
CA SER A 65 -17.05 -24.65 2.93
C SER A 65 -15.94 -23.61 2.87
N PHE A 66 -14.71 -24.07 2.64
CA PHE A 66 -13.55 -23.19 2.50
C PHE A 66 -13.70 -22.24 1.31
N SER A 67 -13.43 -20.95 1.55
CA SER A 67 -13.39 -19.91 0.51
C SER A 67 -12.25 -18.95 0.77
N THR A 68 -11.40 -18.73 -0.24
CA THR A 68 -10.31 -17.75 -0.17
C THR A 68 -10.80 -16.30 -0.12
N SER A 69 -12.08 -16.06 -0.46
CA SER A 69 -12.73 -14.76 -0.36
C SER A 69 -13.34 -14.49 1.02
N ALA A 70 -13.30 -15.46 1.93
CA ALA A 70 -13.81 -15.32 3.29
C ALA A 70 -12.72 -14.88 4.29
N PRO A 71 -13.08 -14.15 5.36
CA PRO A 71 -12.16 -13.82 6.43
C PRO A 71 -11.75 -15.07 7.23
N ALA A 72 -10.45 -15.22 7.47
CA ALA A 72 -9.90 -16.27 8.32
C ALA A 72 -9.80 -15.82 9.78
N PHE A 73 -9.34 -14.58 10.01
CA PHE A 73 -9.17 -14.01 11.34
C PHE A 73 -9.54 -12.52 11.36
N VAL A 74 -10.36 -12.11 12.33
CA VAL A 74 -10.78 -10.71 12.48
C VAL A 74 -10.70 -10.29 13.95
N ILE A 75 -10.16 -9.10 14.21
CA ILE A 75 -10.26 -8.41 15.49
C ILE A 75 -11.21 -7.24 15.32
N GLY A 76 -12.44 -7.36 15.82
CA GLY A 76 -13.42 -6.28 15.83
C GLY A 76 -13.06 -5.20 16.84
N ASN A 77 -13.24 -3.93 16.45
CA ASN A 77 -13.09 -2.77 17.31
C ASN A 77 -14.20 -1.73 17.10
N GLY A 78 -15.38 -2.16 16.65
CA GLY A 78 -16.54 -1.29 16.50
C GLY A 78 -17.01 -0.71 17.83
N GLU A 79 -17.81 0.34 17.75
CA GLU A 79 -18.34 1.04 18.93
C GLU A 79 -19.71 0.47 19.36
N ASP A 80 -20.56 0.16 18.39
CA ASP A 80 -21.91 -0.36 18.56
C ASP A 80 -22.41 -1.08 17.28
N ASP A 81 -23.66 -1.56 17.30
CA ASP A 81 -24.30 -2.31 16.20
C ASP A 81 -24.47 -1.51 14.89
N THR A 82 -24.29 -0.19 14.92
CA THR A 82 -24.34 0.69 13.74
C THR A 82 -22.97 1.19 13.31
N ASN A 83 -21.97 1.11 14.19
CA ASN A 83 -20.59 1.57 13.99
C ASN A 83 -19.62 0.39 14.07
N LEU A 84 -19.84 -0.61 13.21
CA LEU A 84 -19.00 -1.80 13.11
C LEU A 84 -17.64 -1.46 12.50
N SER A 85 -16.58 -2.07 13.03
CA SER A 85 -15.22 -1.85 12.55
C SER A 85 -14.31 -3.03 12.86
N ASP A 86 -13.29 -3.22 12.02
CA ASP A 86 -12.23 -4.20 12.22
C ASP A 86 -10.90 -3.47 12.49
N ALA A 87 -10.18 -3.81 13.54
CA ALA A 87 -8.82 -3.32 13.78
C ALA A 87 -7.80 -4.05 12.89
N PHE A 88 -8.01 -5.35 12.71
CA PHE A 88 -7.14 -6.24 11.96
C PHE A 88 -7.96 -7.34 11.29
N LYS A 89 -7.63 -7.64 10.04
CA LYS A 89 -8.29 -8.67 9.24
C LYS A 89 -7.26 -9.48 8.46
N VAL A 90 -7.42 -10.80 8.48
CA VAL A 90 -6.69 -11.74 7.63
C VAL A 90 -7.70 -12.57 6.85
N MET A 91 -7.51 -12.66 5.54
CA MET A 91 -8.33 -13.43 4.62
C MET A 91 -7.72 -14.82 4.37
N PHE A 92 -8.53 -15.80 3.96
CA PHE A 92 -8.00 -17.13 3.64
C PHE A 92 -7.08 -17.17 2.40
N ASN A 93 -7.08 -16.13 1.56
CA ASN A 93 -6.09 -15.97 0.49
C ASN A 93 -4.70 -15.50 0.98
N GLY A 94 -4.55 -15.13 2.25
CA GLY A 94 -3.30 -14.65 2.85
C GLY A 94 -3.18 -13.13 2.97
N ASP A 95 -4.13 -12.36 2.42
CA ASP A 95 -4.12 -10.90 2.54
C ASP A 95 -4.43 -10.47 3.97
N ALA A 96 -3.70 -9.46 4.45
CA ALA A 96 -3.90 -8.86 5.76
C ALA A 96 -4.11 -7.34 5.66
N THR A 97 -5.05 -6.82 6.43
CA THR A 97 -5.37 -5.39 6.48
C THR A 97 -5.31 -4.88 7.92
N VAL A 98 -4.63 -3.75 8.12
CA VAL A 98 -4.62 -2.98 9.37
C VAL A 98 -5.34 -1.66 9.11
N SER A 99 -6.39 -1.38 9.87
CA SER A 99 -7.28 -0.24 9.59
C SER A 99 -6.76 1.12 10.06
N ASN A 100 -5.62 1.13 10.77
CA ASN A 100 -4.99 2.34 11.29
C ASN A 100 -3.45 2.22 11.17
N ASP A 101 -2.70 3.04 11.89
CA ASP A 101 -1.25 3.02 11.84
C ASP A 101 -0.64 1.67 12.25
N LEU A 102 0.38 1.21 11.50
CA LEU A 102 1.19 0.03 11.80
C LEU A 102 2.60 0.46 12.21
N THR A 103 3.00 0.13 13.43
CA THR A 103 4.37 0.34 13.93
C THR A 103 5.15 -0.97 13.85
N VAL A 104 6.33 -0.94 13.21
CA VAL A 104 7.25 -2.08 13.10
C VAL A 104 8.58 -1.70 13.72
N ASN A 105 8.99 -2.39 14.79
CA ASN A 105 10.24 -2.10 15.51
C ASN A 105 11.50 -2.63 14.80
N GLY A 106 11.33 -3.49 13.79
CA GLY A 106 12.41 -4.05 12.98
C GLY A 106 12.18 -3.80 11.50
N ASP A 107 12.74 -4.68 10.66
CA ASP A 107 12.68 -4.51 9.22
C ASP A 107 11.38 -5.05 8.60
N VAL A 108 10.87 -4.34 7.59
CA VAL A 108 9.85 -4.84 6.67
C VAL A 108 10.57 -5.39 5.44
N THR A 109 10.55 -6.72 5.27
CA THR A 109 11.18 -7.37 4.11
C THR A 109 10.13 -7.81 3.09
N VAL A 110 10.44 -7.61 1.81
CA VAL A 110 9.57 -7.99 0.69
C VAL A 110 10.33 -8.93 -0.22
N SER A 111 9.77 -10.13 -0.46
CA SER A 111 10.40 -11.11 -1.35
C SER A 111 10.50 -10.56 -2.77
N SER A 112 11.73 -10.49 -3.29
CA SER A 112 12.02 -9.89 -4.60
C SER A 112 12.96 -10.73 -5.48
N ASP A 113 13.12 -12.01 -5.11
CA ASP A 113 13.96 -13.00 -5.80
C ASP A 113 13.56 -13.17 -7.28
N ALA A 114 14.55 -13.36 -8.16
CA ALA A 114 14.32 -13.52 -9.59
C ALA A 114 13.40 -14.72 -9.92
N ARG A 115 13.38 -15.76 -9.08
CA ARG A 115 12.50 -16.94 -9.25
C ARG A 115 11.01 -16.63 -9.08
N LEU A 116 10.68 -15.51 -8.42
CA LEU A 116 9.31 -15.04 -8.23
C LEU A 116 8.85 -14.12 -9.36
N LYS A 117 9.71 -13.85 -10.36
CA LYS A 117 9.49 -12.85 -11.41
C LYS A 117 9.57 -13.49 -12.78
N ALA A 118 8.74 -13.00 -13.70
CA ALA A 118 8.77 -13.36 -15.11
C ALA A 118 8.70 -12.09 -15.96
N ASN A 119 9.12 -12.16 -17.23
CA ASN A 119 9.07 -11.05 -18.19
C ASN A 119 9.76 -9.76 -17.69
N ILE A 120 10.97 -9.91 -17.12
CA ILE A 120 11.73 -8.80 -16.52
C ILE A 120 12.24 -7.85 -17.61
N VAL A 121 11.71 -6.64 -17.66
CA VAL A 121 12.12 -5.56 -18.57
C VAL A 121 12.59 -4.34 -17.79
N SER A 122 13.52 -3.56 -18.37
CA SER A 122 13.94 -2.29 -17.78
C SER A 122 12.81 -1.26 -17.86
N LEU A 123 12.62 -0.45 -16.81
CA LEU A 123 11.63 0.65 -16.80
C LEU A 123 11.97 1.77 -17.80
N GLY A 124 13.19 1.81 -18.34
CA GLY A 124 13.63 2.86 -19.27
C GLY A 124 13.63 4.25 -18.62
N ALA A 125 13.28 5.27 -19.41
CA ALA A 125 13.19 6.66 -18.96
C ALA A 125 11.94 6.88 -18.11
N THR A 126 12.14 7.16 -16.82
CA THR A 126 11.05 7.39 -15.86
C THR A 126 10.95 8.84 -15.39
N LEU A 127 11.98 9.66 -15.64
CA LEU A 127 12.05 11.02 -15.11
C LEU A 127 10.93 11.92 -15.65
N SER A 128 10.62 11.85 -16.94
CA SER A 128 9.55 12.66 -17.54
C SER A 128 8.18 12.39 -16.92
N LYS A 129 7.87 11.13 -16.62
CA LYS A 129 6.64 10.75 -15.91
C LYS A 129 6.66 11.21 -14.46
N LEU A 130 7.78 11.02 -13.77
CA LEU A 130 7.94 11.41 -12.37
C LEU A 130 7.78 12.92 -12.17
N LEU A 131 8.26 13.74 -13.12
CA LEU A 131 8.11 15.20 -13.08
C LEU A 131 6.66 15.68 -13.17
N ASN A 132 5.72 14.82 -13.57
CA ASN A 132 4.28 15.14 -13.56
C ASN A 132 3.64 14.87 -12.19
N ILE A 133 4.36 14.22 -11.26
CA ILE A 133 3.86 13.96 -9.90
C ILE A 133 4.31 15.11 -8.99
N ASP A 134 3.39 15.61 -8.17
CA ASP A 134 3.66 16.64 -7.18
C ASP A 134 3.45 16.12 -5.75
N GLY A 135 4.37 16.49 -4.86
CA GLY A 135 4.26 16.19 -3.44
C GLY A 135 3.24 17.12 -2.78
N LYS A 136 2.26 16.55 -2.10
CA LYS A 136 1.18 17.30 -1.45
C LYS A 136 1.32 17.29 0.07
N SER A 137 1.11 18.45 0.69
CA SER A 137 0.76 18.54 2.10
C SER A 137 -0.76 18.56 2.24
N TYR A 138 -1.31 17.82 3.20
CA TYR A 138 -2.74 17.72 3.41
C TYR A 138 -3.12 17.48 4.87
N THR A 139 -4.36 17.83 5.20
CA THR A 139 -4.96 17.57 6.51
C THR A 139 -5.76 16.27 6.47
N VAL A 140 -5.48 15.34 7.38
CA VAL A 140 -6.24 14.10 7.51
C VAL A 140 -7.65 14.41 8.05
N LYS A 141 -8.69 14.06 7.28
CA LYS A 141 -10.09 14.36 7.64
C LYS A 141 -10.52 13.81 9.00
N LYS A 142 -10.00 12.64 9.41
CA LYS A 142 -10.40 11.95 10.64
C LYS A 142 -9.91 12.63 11.92
N ASN A 143 -8.70 13.20 11.91
CA ASN A 143 -8.05 13.69 13.13
C ASN A 143 -7.39 15.07 13.01
N GLY A 144 -7.47 15.72 11.84
CA GLY A 144 -6.88 17.04 11.62
C GLY A 144 -5.35 17.07 11.51
N ALA A 145 -4.68 15.91 11.54
CA ALA A 145 -3.22 15.86 11.47
C ALA A 145 -2.70 16.32 10.10
N GLN A 146 -1.60 17.06 10.09
CA GLN A 146 -0.88 17.41 8.86
C GLN A 146 -0.02 16.22 8.42
N LYS A 147 -0.11 15.83 7.15
CA LYS A 147 0.71 14.79 6.52
C LYS A 147 1.20 15.26 5.15
N ILE A 148 2.32 14.70 4.71
CA ILE A 148 2.85 14.87 3.35
C ILE A 148 2.78 13.53 2.63
N GLY A 149 2.44 13.56 1.34
CA GLY A 149 2.40 12.37 0.50
C GLY A 149 2.10 12.72 -0.95
N VAL A 150 1.57 11.75 -1.68
CA VAL A 150 1.10 11.91 -3.07
C VAL A 150 -0.39 11.59 -3.15
N LEU A 151 -1.09 12.15 -4.16
CA LEU A 151 -2.45 11.72 -4.48
C LEU A 151 -2.39 10.43 -5.28
N ALA A 152 -3.19 9.44 -4.89
CA ALA A 152 -3.22 8.16 -5.58
C ALA A 152 -3.67 8.30 -7.05
N GLN A 153 -4.54 9.26 -7.33
CA GLN A 153 -5.03 9.57 -8.67
C GLN A 153 -3.90 10.07 -9.57
N ASP A 154 -3.08 11.01 -9.08
CA ASP A 154 -1.92 11.52 -9.82
C ASP A 154 -0.94 10.37 -10.15
N ILE A 155 -0.70 9.45 -9.19
CA ILE A 155 0.13 8.27 -9.42
C ILE A 155 -0.51 7.33 -10.44
N GLN A 156 -1.81 7.12 -10.39
CA GLN A 156 -2.53 6.20 -11.27
C GLN A 156 -2.43 6.60 -12.75
N GLU A 157 -2.39 7.90 -13.05
CA GLU A 157 -2.24 8.39 -14.42
C GLU A 157 -0.88 8.06 -15.05
N VAL A 158 0.19 8.01 -14.24
CA VAL A 158 1.57 7.83 -14.74
C VAL A 158 2.15 6.44 -14.49
N PHE A 159 1.80 5.82 -13.36
CA PHE A 159 2.24 4.52 -12.86
C PHE A 159 1.05 3.74 -12.24
N PRO A 160 0.03 3.35 -13.05
CA PRO A 160 -1.15 2.63 -12.56
C PRO A 160 -0.81 1.33 -11.82
N GLU A 161 0.31 0.69 -12.15
CA GLU A 161 0.82 -0.51 -11.49
C GLU A 161 1.20 -0.31 -10.01
N LEU A 162 1.33 0.93 -9.56
CA LEU A 162 1.63 1.28 -8.17
C LEU A 162 0.39 1.64 -7.36
N VAL A 163 -0.80 1.58 -7.97
CA VAL A 163 -2.07 1.93 -7.32
C VAL A 163 -2.96 0.70 -7.23
N SER A 164 -3.55 0.48 -6.07
CA SER A 164 -4.56 -0.56 -5.85
C SER A 164 -5.87 0.08 -5.43
N GLU A 165 -6.98 -0.45 -5.92
CA GLU A 165 -8.33 -0.02 -5.60
C GLU A 165 -9.02 -1.13 -4.81
N ASP A 166 -9.63 -0.77 -3.68
CA ASP A 166 -10.45 -1.71 -2.92
C ASP A 166 -11.90 -1.80 -3.45
N LYS A 167 -12.72 -2.63 -2.82
CA LYS A 167 -14.11 -2.85 -3.24
C LYS A 167 -15.01 -1.61 -3.07
N GLU A 168 -14.58 -0.63 -2.29
CA GLU A 168 -15.31 0.62 -2.03
C GLU A 168 -14.83 1.74 -2.96
N GLY A 169 -13.87 1.47 -3.85
CA GLY A 169 -13.28 2.44 -4.77
C GLY A 169 -12.20 3.31 -4.13
N MET A 170 -11.70 2.94 -2.94
CA MET A 170 -10.61 3.66 -2.30
C MET A 170 -9.28 3.27 -2.94
N LEU A 171 -8.54 4.29 -3.38
CA LEU A 171 -7.22 4.10 -3.98
C LEU A 171 -6.12 4.14 -2.91
N SER A 172 -5.15 3.25 -3.04
CA SER A 172 -3.96 3.15 -2.19
C SER A 172 -2.70 3.07 -3.05
N VAL A 173 -1.57 3.58 -2.54
CA VAL A 173 -0.30 3.66 -3.28
C VAL A 173 0.73 2.72 -2.67
N ASN A 174 1.38 1.91 -3.52
CA ASN A 174 2.57 1.15 -3.17
C ASN A 174 3.81 2.06 -3.19
N TYR A 175 4.06 2.74 -2.08
CA TYR A 175 5.22 3.63 -1.92
C TYR A 175 6.56 2.90 -2.12
N GLN A 176 6.67 1.61 -1.79
CA GLN A 176 7.91 0.83 -2.00
C GLN A 176 8.21 0.67 -3.50
N GLY A 177 7.17 0.55 -4.34
CA GLY A 177 7.30 0.45 -5.78
C GLY A 177 7.77 1.74 -6.47
N LEU A 178 7.71 2.90 -5.79
CA LEU A 178 8.30 4.14 -6.29
C LEU A 178 9.84 4.11 -6.26
N ILE A 179 10.47 3.28 -5.43
CA ILE A 179 11.94 3.25 -5.29
C ILE A 179 12.63 2.88 -6.62
N PRO A 180 12.26 1.80 -7.33
CA PRO A 180 12.80 1.51 -8.67
C PRO A 180 12.59 2.63 -9.69
N VAL A 181 11.45 3.33 -9.64
CA VAL A 181 11.15 4.47 -10.52
C VAL A 181 12.14 5.61 -10.26
N LEU A 182 12.37 5.94 -8.99
CA LEU A 182 13.32 6.96 -8.55
C LEU A 182 14.77 6.59 -8.93
N ILE A 183 15.16 5.32 -8.80
CA ILE A 183 16.48 4.84 -9.21
C ILE A 183 16.73 5.10 -10.71
N ASN A 184 15.75 4.80 -11.57
CA ASN A 184 15.88 5.06 -12.99
C ASN A 184 15.88 6.55 -13.33
N ALA A 185 15.06 7.34 -12.64
CA ALA A 185 15.02 8.79 -12.82
C ALA A 185 16.37 9.44 -12.43
N LEU A 186 16.99 8.97 -11.35
CA LEU A 186 18.31 9.43 -10.92
C LEU A 186 19.41 9.06 -11.92
N LYS A 187 19.39 7.83 -12.45
CA LYS A 187 20.33 7.41 -13.52
C LYS A 187 20.18 8.26 -14.78
N GLU A 188 18.94 8.56 -15.17
CA GLU A 188 18.66 9.46 -16.30
C GLU A 188 19.17 10.87 -16.03
N GLN A 189 18.96 11.39 -14.81
CA GLN A 189 19.43 12.71 -14.42
C GLN A 189 20.98 12.80 -14.43
N GLU A 190 21.67 11.77 -13.95
CA GLU A 190 23.13 11.69 -13.99
C GLU A 190 23.66 11.69 -15.44
N GLN A 191 22.98 10.98 -16.34
CA GLN A 191 23.32 11.02 -17.76
C GLN A 191 23.14 12.42 -18.37
N LYS A 192 22.06 13.13 -18.01
CA LYS A 192 21.83 14.52 -18.45
C LYS A 192 22.91 15.45 -17.91
N PHE A 193 23.31 15.30 -16.66
CA PHE A 193 24.37 16.10 -16.04
C PHE A 193 25.72 15.91 -16.77
N ARG A 194 26.12 14.66 -17.03
CA ARG A 194 27.34 14.37 -17.79
C ARG A 194 27.33 14.99 -19.19
N LEU A 195 26.21 14.87 -19.92
CA LEU A 195 26.07 15.47 -21.23
C LEU A 195 26.12 17.00 -21.18
N GLN A 196 25.61 17.61 -20.11
CA GLN A 196 25.68 19.06 -19.90
C GLN A 196 27.10 19.52 -19.62
N GLU A 197 27.86 18.77 -18.80
CA GLU A 197 29.27 19.05 -18.52
C GLU A 197 30.14 18.96 -19.78
N GLU A 198 29.96 17.90 -20.59
CA GLU A 198 30.66 17.77 -21.87
C GLU A 198 30.39 18.96 -22.81
N ARG A 199 29.14 19.44 -22.85
CA ARG A 199 28.77 20.64 -23.62
C ARG A 199 29.41 21.90 -23.06
N TYR A 200 29.44 22.05 -21.73
CA TYR A 200 30.05 23.18 -21.06
C TYR A 200 31.56 23.27 -21.38
N GLN A 201 32.28 22.15 -21.25
CA GLN A 201 33.70 22.07 -21.59
C GLN A 201 33.98 22.40 -23.08
N ALA A 202 33.14 21.90 -23.98
CA ALA A 202 33.26 22.21 -25.40
C ALA A 202 32.99 23.71 -25.70
N GLN A 203 32.09 24.34 -24.94
CA GLN A 203 31.81 25.76 -25.06
C GLN A 203 32.96 26.62 -24.53
N GLU A 204 33.55 26.23 -23.41
CA GLU A 204 34.72 26.89 -22.82
C GLU A 204 35.92 26.87 -23.77
N GLN A 205 36.22 25.72 -24.39
CA GLN A 205 37.29 25.63 -25.40
C GLN A 205 37.04 26.54 -26.61
N LYS A 206 35.79 26.63 -27.08
CA LYS A 206 35.43 27.54 -28.19
C LYS A 206 35.60 29.00 -27.78
N PHE A 207 35.24 29.35 -26.55
CA PHE A 207 35.39 30.70 -26.03
C PHE A 207 36.87 31.11 -25.97
N GLN A 208 37.73 30.26 -25.40
CA GLN A 208 39.18 30.49 -25.36
C GLN A 208 39.78 30.63 -26.76
N ALA A 209 39.34 29.82 -27.72
CA ALA A 209 39.78 29.93 -29.11
C ALA A 209 39.33 31.26 -29.77
N GLN A 210 38.14 31.76 -29.45
CA GLN A 210 37.66 33.06 -29.93
C GLN A 210 38.44 34.20 -29.30
N GLU A 211 38.71 34.15 -27.99
CA GLU A 211 39.51 35.14 -27.28
C GLU A 211 40.93 35.23 -27.86
N GLY A 212 41.58 34.09 -28.11
CA GLY A 212 42.89 34.05 -28.75
C GLY A 212 42.89 34.66 -30.16
N ARG A 213 41.83 34.46 -30.95
CA ARG A 213 41.67 35.09 -32.27
C ARG A 213 41.46 36.60 -32.16
N LEU A 214 40.69 37.05 -31.17
CA LEU A 214 40.44 38.47 -30.93
C LEU A 214 41.75 39.18 -30.55
N GLN A 215 42.52 38.62 -29.61
CA GLN A 215 43.83 39.15 -29.23
C GLN A 215 44.81 39.21 -30.41
N ALA A 216 44.77 38.21 -31.30
CA ALA A 216 45.60 38.21 -32.51
C ALA A 216 45.19 39.34 -33.47
N LEU A 217 43.89 39.59 -33.66
CA LEU A 217 43.37 40.69 -34.46
C LEU A 217 43.73 42.07 -33.86
N GLU A 218 43.56 42.24 -32.56
CA GLU A 218 43.92 43.48 -31.84
C GLU A 218 45.40 43.81 -32.02
N ARG A 219 46.29 42.82 -31.94
CA ARG A 219 47.74 43.00 -32.17
C ARG A 219 48.09 43.38 -33.61
N ILE A 220 47.29 42.98 -34.59
CA ILE A 220 47.48 43.37 -35.99
C ILE A 220 47.08 44.83 -36.17
N LEU A 221 45.90 45.20 -35.64
CA LEU A 221 45.37 46.56 -35.70
C LEU A 221 46.20 47.59 -34.92
N SER A 222 46.91 47.19 -33.86
CA SER A 222 47.76 48.09 -33.06
C SER A 222 49.15 48.34 -33.64
N LYS A 223 49.50 47.74 -34.78
CA LYS A 223 50.83 47.88 -35.43
C LYS A 223 50.80 48.78 -36.68
N GLU A 224 49.64 49.34 -37.00
CA GLU A 224 49.46 50.42 -37.99
C GLU A 224 49.36 51.77 -37.27
#